data_AF-A0A4D7Z529-F1
#
_entry.id   AF-A0A4D7Z529-F1
#
_cell.length_a   1.000
_cell.length_b   1.000
_cell.length_c   1.000
_cell.angle_alpha   90.00
_cell.angle_beta   90.00
_cell.angle_gamma   90.00
#
_symmetry.space_group_name_H-M   'P 1'
#
loop_
_entity.id
_entity.type
_entity.pdbx_description
1 polymer ?
#
loop_
_entity_poly.entity_id
_entity_poly.type
_entity_poly.pdbx_seq_one_letter_code
_entity_poly.pdbx_strand_id
1 'polypeptide(L)'
;MLRKLALFTSPAVFTQVGPAIASSGGSLPWEGPLEQIQQSITGPVAGYIALAAVAIAGGMLIFGGELNDFARRLVYVVLVAGILLGATTIVGLFGATGASIGELQETTFNFRSGEEGANG
;
A
#
# COMPACT_ATOMS: atom_id res chain seq x y z
N MET A 1 26.56 28.21 24.11
CA MET A 1 25.78 28.23 22.86
C MET A 1 25.90 26.87 22.18
N LEU A 2 24.98 25.93 22.43
CA LEU A 2 24.99 24.64 21.74
C LEU A 2 23.56 24.10 21.60
N ARG A 3 22.76 24.84 20.83
CA ARG A 3 21.45 24.39 20.34
C ARG A 3 21.69 23.44 19.19
N LYS A 4 21.71 22.13 19.43
CA LYS A 4 21.35 21.13 18.40
C LYS A 4 20.42 20.11 19.04
N LEU A 5 19.22 20.63 19.26
CA LEU A 5 17.97 19.94 19.49
C LEU A 5 17.84 18.80 18.47
N ALA A 6 18.14 17.57 18.88
CA ALA A 6 17.73 16.36 18.16
C ALA A 6 16.21 16.26 18.30
N LEU A 7 15.48 17.02 17.48
CA LEU A 7 14.03 16.96 17.43
C LEU A 7 13.67 15.71 16.63
N PHE A 8 13.34 14.66 17.37
CA PHE A 8 12.84 13.37 16.90
C PHE A 8 11.76 13.61 15.82
N THR A 9 12.08 13.32 14.55
CA THR A 9 11.10 13.31 13.47
C THR A 9 10.24 12.07 13.64
N SER A 10 9.19 12.18 14.45
CA SER A 10 8.22 11.10 14.62
C SER A 10 7.54 10.86 13.26
N PRO A 11 7.59 9.65 12.69
CA PRO A 11 6.73 9.33 11.56
C PRO A 11 5.28 9.43 12.05
N ALA A 12 4.50 10.33 11.46
CA ALA A 12 3.06 10.38 11.67
C ALA A 12 2.47 9.13 11.02
N VAL A 13 2.33 8.06 11.81
CA VAL A 13 1.57 6.87 11.44
C VAL A 13 0.10 7.30 11.37
N PHE A 14 -0.43 7.40 10.15
CA PHE A 14 -1.86 7.57 9.93
C PHE A 14 -2.56 6.25 10.32
N THR A 15 -3.16 6.21 11.50
CA THR A 15 -4.01 5.10 11.92
C THR A 15 -5.34 5.21 11.18
N GLN A 16 -5.60 4.29 10.25
CA GLN A 16 -6.88 4.17 9.59
C GLN A 16 -7.94 3.69 10.61
N VAL A 17 -8.80 4.62 11.06
CA VAL A 17 -9.95 4.29 11.90
C VAL A 17 -11.05 3.74 10.99
N GLY A 18 -11.32 2.43 11.08
CA GLY A 18 -12.45 1.80 10.39
C GLY A 18 -13.78 2.21 11.03
N PRO A 19 -14.90 2.17 10.28
CA PRO A 19 -16.22 2.52 10.82
C PRO A 19 -16.59 1.58 11.97
N ALA A 20 -16.83 2.14 13.15
CA ALA A 20 -17.34 1.42 14.31
C ALA A 20 -18.83 1.12 14.09
N ILE A 21 -19.14 -0.11 13.67
CA ILE A 21 -20.51 -0.62 13.60
C ILE A 21 -20.97 -0.87 15.06
N ALA A 22 -21.78 0.03 15.60
CA ALA A 22 -22.50 -0.20 16.84
C ALA A 22 -23.77 -1.02 16.52
N SER A 23 -23.81 -2.27 16.97
CA SER A 23 -24.95 -3.15 16.79
C SER A 23 -26.14 -2.69 17.64
N SER A 24 -27.28 -2.54 16.98
CA SER A 24 -28.63 -2.28 17.48
C SER A 24 -28.92 -2.85 18.89
N GLY A 25 -29.14 -1.98 19.87
CA GLY A 25 -29.52 -2.42 21.22
C GLY A 25 -29.84 -1.29 22.19
N GLY A 26 -30.89 -0.51 21.92
CA GLY A 26 -31.53 0.39 22.89
C GLY A 26 -30.99 1.82 22.92
N SER A 27 -31.87 2.79 22.67
CA SER A 27 -31.57 4.22 22.65
C SER A 27 -31.18 4.74 24.04
N LEU A 28 -29.88 4.70 24.34
CA LEU A 28 -29.35 5.36 25.52
C LEU A 28 -29.36 6.88 25.28
N PRO A 29 -29.74 7.73 26.27
CA PRO A 29 -29.89 9.19 26.06
C PRO A 29 -28.65 9.91 25.51
N TRP A 30 -27.47 9.30 25.64
CA TRP A 30 -26.18 9.80 25.18
C TRP A 30 -25.79 9.34 23.76
N GLU A 31 -26.55 8.44 23.13
CA GLU A 31 -26.32 8.01 21.74
C GLU A 31 -26.45 9.18 20.76
N GLY A 32 -27.50 10.00 20.87
CA GLY A 32 -27.72 11.12 19.95
C GLY A 32 -26.56 12.14 19.93
N PRO A 33 -26.07 12.61 21.09
CA PRO A 33 -24.89 13.47 21.15
C PRO A 33 -23.62 12.81 20.59
N LEU A 34 -23.38 11.52 20.84
CA LEU A 34 -22.22 10.80 20.31
C LEU A 34 -22.29 10.61 18.80
N GLU A 35 -23.48 10.30 18.28
CA GLU A 35 -23.74 10.16 16.85
C GLU A 35 -23.56 11.50 16.12
N GLN A 36 -23.98 12.61 16.72
CA GLN A 36 -23.80 13.94 16.17
C GLN A 36 -22.32 14.36 16.09
N ILE A 37 -21.50 13.96 17.07
CA ILE A 37 -20.04 14.14 17.01
C ILE A 37 -19.44 13.27 15.91
N GLN A 38 -19.88 12.01 15.80
CA GLN A 38 -19.42 11.10 14.77
C GLN A 38 -19.71 11.65 13.37
N GLN A 39 -20.95 12.09 13.12
CA GLN A 39 -21.37 12.76 11.88
C GLN A 39 -20.60 14.06 11.63
N SER A 40 -20.16 14.79 12.66
CA SER A 40 -19.38 16.01 12.50
C SER A 40 -17.93 15.75 12.08
N ILE A 41 -17.35 14.62 12.49
CA ILE A 41 -15.98 14.23 12.16
C ILE A 41 -15.90 13.50 10.81
N THR A 42 -16.95 12.78 10.41
CA THR A 42 -17.03 12.10 9.09
C THR A 42 -17.87 12.85 8.05
N GLY A 43 -18.49 13.97 8.44
CA GLY A 43 -19.36 14.75 7.56
C GLY A 43 -18.63 15.64 6.55
N PRO A 44 -19.38 16.32 5.65
CA PRO A 44 -18.82 17.16 4.60
C PRO A 44 -17.90 18.29 5.11
N VAL A 45 -18.15 18.80 6.32
CA VAL A 45 -17.35 19.84 6.96
C VAL A 45 -15.90 19.40 7.15
N ALA A 46 -15.68 18.16 7.61
CA ALA A 46 -14.34 17.59 7.75
C ALA A 46 -13.65 17.49 6.39
N GLY A 47 -14.40 17.15 5.33
CA GLY A 47 -13.91 17.14 3.96
C GLY A 47 -13.41 18.50 3.47
N TYR A 48 -14.16 19.58 3.74
CA TYR A 48 -13.73 20.94 3.37
C TYR A 48 -12.50 21.41 4.15
N ILE A 49 -12.40 21.04 5.43
CA ILE A 49 -11.21 21.34 6.25
C ILE A 49 -9.99 20.58 5.72
N ALA A 50 -10.15 19.30 5.37
CA ALA A 50 -9.08 18.50 4.78
C ALA A 50 -8.60 19.10 3.44
N LEU A 51 -9.53 19.52 2.58
CA LEU A 51 -9.20 20.18 1.33
C LEU A 51 -8.42 21.48 1.57
N ALA A 52 -8.86 22.32 2.50
CA ALA A 52 -8.15 23.54 2.88
C ALA A 52 -6.74 23.25 3.41
N ALA A 53 -6.58 22.23 4.25
CA ALA A 53 -5.28 21.82 4.79
C ALA A 53 -4.32 21.36 3.67
N VAL A 54 -4.80 20.56 2.72
CA VAL A 54 -4.01 20.12 1.55
C VAL A 54 -3.61 21.31 0.68
N ALA A 55 -4.51 22.26 0.45
CA ALA A 55 -4.22 23.46 -0.32
C ALA A 55 -3.15 24.34 0.35
N ILE A 56 -3.23 24.51 1.68
CA ILE A 56 -2.23 25.25 2.45
C ILE A 56 -0.89 24.52 2.44
N ALA A 57 -0.88 23.20 2.64
CA ALA A 57 0.33 22.39 2.59
C ALA A 57 0.99 22.46 1.19
N GLY A 58 0.21 22.28 0.12
CA GLY A 58 0.68 22.44 -1.25
C GLY A 58 1.16 23.85 -1.57
N GLY A 59 0.44 24.87 -1.09
CA GLY A 59 0.83 26.28 -1.22
C GLY A 59 2.15 26.59 -0.52
N MET A 60 2.35 26.09 0.70
CA MET A 60 3.61 26.25 1.45
C MET A 60 4.80 25.59 0.74
N LEU A 61 4.56 24.51 -0.01
CA LEU A 61 5.57 23.88 -0.84
C LEU A 61 5.95 24.78 -2.04
N ILE A 62 4.98 25.28 -2.80
CA ILE A 62 5.25 26.09 -4.01
C ILE A 62 5.86 27.45 -3.68
N PHE A 63 5.37 28.14 -2.65
CA PHE A 63 5.79 29.50 -2.29
C PHE A 63 7.02 29.57 -1.37
N GLY A 64 7.60 28.42 -1.00
CA GLY A 64 9.00 28.37 -0.60
C GLY A 64 9.29 28.72 0.86
N GLY A 65 8.84 27.88 1.78
CA GLY A 65 9.44 27.79 3.11
C GLY A 65 10.77 27.02 3.10
N GLU A 66 10.77 25.82 2.49
CA GLU A 66 11.92 24.90 2.42
C GLU A 66 11.81 23.94 1.20
N LEU A 67 11.29 24.42 0.05
CA LEU A 67 10.93 23.59 -1.12
C LEU A 67 12.07 22.65 -1.58
N ASN A 68 13.32 23.12 -1.52
CA ASN A 68 14.47 22.31 -1.86
C ASN A 68 14.64 21.08 -0.95
N ASP A 69 14.41 21.21 0.36
CA ASP A 69 14.49 20.09 1.30
C ASP A 69 13.29 19.14 1.17
N PHE A 70 12.09 19.67 0.90
CA PHE A 70 10.92 18.83 0.62
C PHE A 70 11.08 18.05 -0.70
N ALA A 71 11.50 18.72 -1.78
CA ALA A 71 11.74 18.09 -3.07
C ALA A 71 12.82 17.00 -2.95
N ARG A 72 13.90 17.29 -2.20
CA ARG A 72 14.94 16.31 -1.92
C ARG A 72 14.39 15.08 -1.17
N ARG A 73 13.51 15.28 -0.19
CA ARG A 73 12.80 14.18 0.52
C ARG A 73 11.86 13.39 -0.39
N LEU A 74 11.08 14.08 -1.22
CA LEU A 74 10.18 13.42 -2.19
C LEU A 74 10.97 12.55 -3.17
N VAL A 75 12.07 13.06 -3.70
CA VAL A 75 12.93 12.31 -4.62
C VAL A 75 13.43 11.03 -3.95
N TYR A 76 13.84 11.06 -2.68
CA TYR A 76 14.26 9.83 -1.98
C TYR A 76 13.12 8.82 -1.82
N VAL A 77 11.92 9.27 -1.44
CA VAL A 77 10.75 8.39 -1.29
C VAL A 77 10.36 7.76 -2.64
N VAL A 78 10.31 8.56 -3.70
CA VAL A 78 9.98 8.11 -5.06
C VAL A 78 11.06 7.18 -5.61
N LEU A 79 12.34 7.47 -5.37
CA LEU A 79 13.45 6.62 -5.81
C LEU A 79 13.39 5.25 -5.13
N VAL A 80 13.17 5.20 -3.82
CA VAL A 80 13.01 3.93 -3.09
C VAL A 80 11.78 3.16 -3.56
N ALA A 81 10.63 3.82 -3.67
CA ALA A 81 9.42 3.19 -4.17
C ALA A 81 9.62 2.66 -5.59
N GLY A 82 10.17 3.46 -6.51
CA GLY A 82 10.44 3.07 -7.89
C GLY A 82 11.37 1.86 -8.00
N ILE A 83 12.41 1.80 -7.17
CA ILE A 83 13.29 0.61 -7.10
C ILE A 83 12.51 -0.61 -6.62
N LEU A 84 11.70 -0.50 -5.55
CA LEU A 84 10.92 -1.63 -5.03
C LEU A 84 9.89 -2.13 -6.05
N LEU A 85 9.19 -1.21 -6.72
CA LEU A 85 8.24 -1.53 -7.77
C LEU A 85 8.95 -2.21 -8.97
N GLY A 86 10.07 -1.64 -9.43
CA GLY A 86 10.85 -2.18 -10.55
C GLY A 86 11.63 -3.45 -10.24
N ALA A 87 11.99 -3.69 -8.97
CA ALA A 87 12.74 -4.86 -8.55
C ALA A 87 11.96 -6.16 -8.83
N THR A 88 10.63 -6.14 -8.71
CA THR A 88 9.79 -7.32 -9.03
C THR A 88 9.95 -7.74 -10.50
N THR A 89 10.05 -6.77 -11.41
CA THR A 89 10.31 -6.99 -12.83
C THR A 89 11.68 -7.62 -13.06
N ILE A 90 12.73 -7.10 -12.41
CA ILE A 90 14.10 -7.63 -12.53
C ILE A 90 14.18 -9.07 -11.98
N VAL A 91 13.60 -9.31 -10.80
CA VAL A 91 13.53 -10.65 -10.21
C VAL A 91 12.75 -11.61 -11.11
N GLY A 92 11.66 -11.16 -11.73
CA GLY A 92 10.90 -11.95 -12.69
C GLY A 92 11.71 -12.36 -13.91
N LEU A 93 12.58 -11.49 -14.44
CA LEU A 93 13.44 -11.81 -15.56
C LEU A 93 14.39 -12.97 -15.25
N PHE A 94 15.00 -12.99 -14.07
CA PHE A 94 15.91 -14.06 -13.65
C PHE A 94 15.20 -15.28 -13.05
N GLY A 95 14.02 -15.11 -12.46
CA GLY A 95 13.21 -16.19 -11.93
C GLY A 95 12.53 -17.03 -13.02
N ALA A 96 12.11 -16.41 -14.12
CA ALA A 96 11.49 -17.11 -15.25
C ALA A 96 12.50 -17.74 -16.22
N THR A 97 13.73 -17.20 -16.31
CA THR A 97 14.82 -17.78 -17.12
C THR A 97 15.77 -18.68 -16.32
N GLY A 98 15.61 -18.75 -14.99
CA GLY A 98 16.55 -19.40 -14.07
C GLY A 98 16.42 -20.92 -13.91
N ALA A 99 15.27 -21.53 -14.20
CA ALA A 99 15.15 -23.00 -14.28
C ALA A 99 13.81 -23.43 -14.89
N SER A 100 13.84 -23.99 -16.11
CA SER A 100 12.87 -25.00 -16.54
C SER A 100 13.53 -26.38 -16.46
N ILE A 101 14.01 -26.76 -15.28
CA ILE A 101 14.37 -28.15 -15.01
C ILE A 101 13.33 -28.66 -14.03
N GLY A 102 12.30 -29.32 -14.57
CA GLY A 102 11.26 -29.94 -13.76
C GLY A 102 9.84 -29.77 -14.28
N GLU A 103 9.61 -29.88 -15.58
CA GLU A 103 8.44 -30.65 -16.00
C GLU A 103 9.02 -31.88 -16.69
N LEU A 104 9.34 -32.89 -15.87
CA LEU A 104 9.40 -34.24 -16.40
C LEU A 104 7.98 -34.52 -16.88
N GLN A 105 7.76 -34.27 -18.17
CA GLN A 105 6.79 -35.00 -18.92
C GLN A 105 7.12 -36.47 -18.65
N GLU A 106 6.41 -37.04 -17.68
CA GLU A 106 6.18 -38.47 -17.59
C GLU A 106 5.37 -38.84 -18.82
N THR A 107 6.01 -38.77 -19.98
CA THR A 107 5.81 -39.76 -21.01
C THR A 107 6.21 -41.05 -20.32
N THR A 108 5.26 -41.64 -19.60
CA THR A 108 5.18 -43.08 -19.44
C THR A 108 5.43 -43.61 -20.84
N PHE A 109 6.70 -43.97 -21.04
CA PHE A 109 7.19 -44.81 -22.09
C PHE A 109 6.27 -46.01 -22.03
N ASN A 110 5.26 -46.03 -22.90
CA ASN A 110 4.51 -47.23 -23.20
C ASN A 110 5.47 -48.11 -24.02
N PHE A 111 6.50 -48.57 -23.33
CA PHE A 111 7.49 -49.51 -23.82
C PHE A 111 6.83 -50.86 -23.83
N ARG A 112 6.78 -51.44 -25.02
CA ARG A 112 6.56 -52.87 -25.25
C ARG A 112 5.15 -53.39 -24.95
N SER A 113 4.32 -53.32 -25.99
CA SER A 113 3.83 -54.56 -26.59
C SER A 113 3.82 -54.40 -28.12
N GLY A 114 5.02 -54.35 -28.70
CA GLY A 114 5.18 -54.89 -30.04
C GLY A 114 5.07 -56.41 -29.93
N GLU A 115 4.45 -57.01 -30.95
CA GLU A 115 4.42 -58.45 -31.25
C GLU A 115 3.26 -59.25 -30.66
N GLU A 116 2.08 -59.15 -31.29
CA GLU A 116 1.38 -60.36 -31.75
C GLU A 116 0.53 -60.02 -32.99
N GLY A 117 1.12 -60.25 -34.16
CA GLY A 117 0.37 -60.39 -35.40
C GLY A 117 -0.14 -61.82 -35.54
N ALA A 118 -1.11 -61.97 -36.45
CA ALA A 118 -1.61 -63.23 -37.01
C ALA A 118 -2.53 -64.06 -36.11
N ASN A 119 -3.84 -63.88 -36.28
CA ASN A 119 -4.83 -64.95 -36.54
C ASN A 119 -6.19 -64.29 -36.82
N GLY A 120 -6.59 -64.28 -38.09
CA GLY A 120 -7.86 -63.78 -38.62
C GLY A 120 -7.85 -63.78 -40.13
#